data_AF-A0A0D1C2P5-F1
#
_entry.id   AF-A0A0D1C2P5-F1
#
_cell.length_a   1.000
_cell.length_b   1.000
_cell.length_c   1.000
_cell.angle_alpha   90.00
_cell.angle_beta   90.00
_cell.angle_gamma   90.00
#
_symmetry.space_group_name_H-M   'P 1'
#
loop_
_entity.id
_entity.type
_entity.pdbx_description
1 polymer ?
#
loop_
_entity_poly.entity_id
_entity_poly.type
_entity_poly.pdbx_seq_one_letter_code
_entity_poly.pdbx_strand_id
1 'polypeptide(L)'
;MLKKNKKILSVITATLVMVIGISFTNVQAASIKRMNGSNRIDTANKTAKEIFQKSESVILVNGTGYADAVSSAPLSRLLNAPILLTENKGALESEVLKTISDLQNVKKIYIVGGTGVVSTTMESSLKSKGFQVTRYDGQKYGDKTRYGTNARVAEEILRLSPKSKTGILVNGQDGYADALSVASVAATNGYPVLFGNTKSVPNVVKSNIISKNKLQILAVGGSGVLPSSVVSSVNGTKITSDAQSKNRFQTNLAVLEYFKGKGGLDFSHVYIAAGGQGGKAGQGQFADALVASAAAAKTGAPLVLSGLGAGTSEIANAEKFVETNIEDEGNLVIVGGKASVSESVEQKLDEKVGDFRILDIF
;
A
#
# COMPACT_ATOMS: atom_id res chain seq x y z
N MET A 1 98.06 0.04 -10.72
CA MET A 1 98.42 0.57 -9.39
C MET A 1 97.15 0.80 -8.59
N LEU A 2 97.05 0.17 -7.39
CA LEU A 2 96.31 0.61 -6.19
C LEU A 2 94.76 0.77 -6.31
N LYS A 3 93.89 0.30 -5.42
CA LYS A 3 94.00 -0.47 -4.17
C LYS A 3 92.57 -0.89 -3.75
N LYS A 4 92.44 -2.15 -3.34
CA LYS A 4 91.50 -2.79 -2.38
C LYS A 4 90.50 -1.94 -1.54
N ASN A 5 89.38 -2.62 -1.23
CA ASN A 5 88.50 -2.57 -0.03
C ASN A 5 87.14 -1.85 -0.22
N LYS A 6 85.99 -2.27 0.33
CA LYS A 6 85.55 -3.41 1.17
C LYS A 6 84.00 -3.32 1.25
N LYS A 7 83.33 -4.48 1.23
CA LYS A 7 82.11 -4.87 1.98
C LYS A 7 80.75 -4.15 1.75
N ILE A 8 79.81 -4.96 1.25
CA ILE A 8 78.47 -5.28 1.78
C ILE A 8 77.49 -4.12 2.02
N LEU A 9 76.41 -4.09 1.22
CA LEU A 9 75.05 -4.10 1.76
C LEU A 9 74.08 -4.71 0.73
N SER A 10 73.56 -5.90 1.03
CA SER A 10 72.48 -6.51 0.27
C SER A 10 71.19 -5.74 0.55
N VAL A 11 70.69 -5.02 -0.44
CA VAL A 11 69.32 -4.49 -0.39
C VAL A 11 68.41 -5.54 -1.02
N ILE A 12 67.84 -6.40 -0.18
CA ILE A 12 66.68 -7.21 -0.55
C ILE A 12 65.52 -6.23 -0.63
N THR A 13 65.23 -5.71 -1.81
CA THR A 13 63.94 -5.05 -2.07
C THR A 13 62.89 -6.14 -2.21
N ALA A 14 62.28 -6.52 -1.08
CA ALA A 14 61.03 -7.26 -1.08
C ALA A 14 59.93 -6.31 -1.59
N THR A 15 59.63 -6.35 -2.89
CA THR A 15 58.42 -5.74 -3.44
C THR A 15 57.22 -6.53 -2.95
N LEU A 16 56.63 -6.06 -1.85
CA LEU A 16 55.30 -6.46 -1.41
C LEU A 16 54.30 -5.93 -2.43
N VAL A 17 53.94 -6.76 -3.43
CA VAL A 17 52.79 -6.46 -4.30
C VAL A 17 51.55 -6.66 -3.44
N MET A 18 51.06 -5.57 -2.87
CA MET A 18 49.75 -5.53 -2.22
C MET A 18 48.70 -5.64 -3.33
N VAL A 19 48.32 -6.88 -3.65
CA VAL A 19 47.16 -7.15 -4.51
C VAL A 19 45.93 -6.72 -3.71
N ILE A 20 45.46 -5.51 -3.95
CA ILE A 20 44.13 -5.09 -3.53
C ILE A 20 43.17 -5.98 -4.32
N GLY A 21 42.63 -7.00 -3.67
CA GLY A 21 41.50 -7.75 -4.20
C GLY A 21 40.31 -6.80 -4.26
N ILE A 22 40.13 -6.12 -5.39
CA ILE A 22 38.90 -5.40 -5.67
C ILE A 22 37.87 -6.49 -5.93
N SER A 23 37.17 -6.90 -4.88
CA SER A 23 35.94 -7.66 -5.00
C SER A 23 34.94 -6.76 -5.71
N PHE A 24 34.74 -6.95 -7.02
CA PHE A 24 33.60 -6.37 -7.70
C PHE A 24 32.35 -7.07 -7.17
N THR A 25 31.76 -6.51 -6.12
CA THR A 25 30.37 -6.80 -5.78
C THR A 25 29.55 -6.31 -6.96
N ASN A 26 28.79 -7.20 -7.61
CA ASN A 26 27.76 -6.78 -8.57
C ASN A 26 26.74 -5.97 -7.76
N VAL A 27 26.86 -4.64 -7.75
CA VAL A 27 25.86 -3.75 -7.17
C VAL A 27 24.61 -3.88 -8.04
N GLN A 28 23.59 -4.56 -7.53
CA GLN A 28 22.33 -4.72 -8.25
C GLN A 28 21.53 -3.45 -8.04
N ALA A 29 21.60 -2.55 -9.02
CA ALA A 29 20.90 -1.29 -8.96
C ALA A 29 19.38 -1.47 -8.75
N ALA A 30 18.80 -0.53 -8.00
CA ALA A 30 17.35 -0.42 -7.86
C ALA A 30 16.62 -0.48 -9.22
N SER A 31 15.51 -1.23 -9.23
CA SER A 31 14.79 -1.64 -10.45
C SER A 31 13.37 -1.10 -10.48
N ILE A 32 12.86 -0.77 -11.67
CA ILE A 32 11.49 -0.32 -11.86
C ILE A 32 10.65 -1.39 -12.56
N LYS A 33 9.48 -1.69 -11.99
CA LYS A 33 8.54 -2.66 -12.54
C LYS A 33 7.13 -2.07 -12.60
N ARG A 34 6.53 -2.09 -13.78
CA ARG A 34 5.13 -1.73 -13.97
C ARG A 34 4.21 -2.96 -13.94
N MET A 35 3.20 -2.90 -13.09
CA MET A 35 2.10 -3.86 -13.00
C MET A 35 0.83 -3.22 -13.57
N ASN A 36 0.48 -3.55 -14.80
CA ASN A 36 -0.71 -3.00 -15.45
C ASN A 36 -1.52 -4.05 -16.20
N GLY A 37 -2.83 -3.86 -16.17
CA GLY A 37 -3.79 -4.62 -16.96
C GLY A 37 -4.52 -3.79 -18.00
N SER A 38 -5.32 -4.47 -18.81
CA SER A 38 -6.26 -3.83 -19.76
C SER A 38 -7.38 -3.06 -19.04
N ASN A 39 -7.68 -3.45 -17.80
CA ASN A 39 -8.65 -2.83 -16.93
C ASN A 39 -8.24 -3.02 -15.44
N ARG A 40 -9.04 -2.49 -14.51
CA ARG A 40 -8.76 -2.58 -13.06
C ARG A 40 -8.71 -4.01 -12.52
N ILE A 41 -9.53 -4.92 -13.05
CA ILE A 41 -9.55 -6.34 -12.65
C ILE A 41 -8.27 -7.01 -13.12
N ASP A 42 -7.84 -6.79 -14.37
CA ASP A 42 -6.60 -7.36 -14.89
C ASP A 42 -5.36 -6.81 -14.15
N THR A 43 -5.34 -5.51 -13.80
CA THR A 43 -4.27 -4.94 -12.96
C THR A 43 -4.22 -5.64 -11.59
N ALA A 44 -5.38 -5.83 -10.94
CA ALA A 44 -5.46 -6.55 -9.66
C ALA A 44 -4.98 -8.00 -9.79
N ASN A 45 -5.41 -8.69 -10.84
CA ASN A 45 -5.05 -10.08 -11.09
C ASN A 45 -3.54 -10.26 -11.33
N LYS A 46 -2.92 -9.40 -12.14
CA LYS A 46 -1.47 -9.43 -12.39
C LYS A 46 -0.69 -9.10 -11.12
N THR A 47 -1.10 -8.08 -10.38
CA THR A 47 -0.45 -7.71 -9.11
C THR A 47 -0.53 -8.87 -8.10
N ALA A 48 -1.69 -9.52 -8.00
CA ALA A 48 -1.86 -10.67 -7.12
C ALA A 48 -0.92 -11.84 -7.48
N LYS A 49 -0.84 -12.21 -8.76
CA LYS A 49 0.03 -13.31 -9.22
C LYS A 49 1.50 -13.02 -8.99
N GLU A 50 1.93 -11.79 -9.28
CA GLU A 50 3.32 -11.38 -9.19
C GLU A 50 3.79 -11.27 -7.73
N ILE A 51 3.02 -10.55 -6.91
CA ILE A 51 3.42 -10.23 -5.54
C ILE A 51 3.13 -11.38 -4.59
N PHE A 52 1.99 -12.06 -4.71
CA PHE A 52 1.58 -13.07 -3.73
C PHE A 52 2.10 -14.46 -4.10
N GLN A 53 1.95 -14.89 -5.36
CA GLN A 53 2.27 -16.22 -5.91
C GLN A 53 1.58 -17.41 -5.20
N LYS A 54 1.78 -17.52 -3.88
CA LYS A 54 1.13 -18.47 -2.97
C LYS A 54 0.32 -17.71 -1.93
N SER A 55 -0.94 -18.10 -1.77
CA SER A 55 -1.80 -17.56 -0.72
C SER A 55 -2.87 -18.57 -0.33
N GLU A 56 -3.10 -18.77 0.96
CA GLU A 56 -4.21 -19.62 1.43
C GLU A 56 -5.57 -18.94 1.27
N SER A 57 -5.55 -17.61 1.12
CA SER A 57 -6.74 -16.77 1.17
C SER A 57 -6.72 -15.70 0.09
N VAL A 58 -7.89 -15.28 -0.36
CA VAL A 58 -8.03 -14.08 -1.20
C VAL A 58 -9.11 -13.18 -0.61
N ILE A 59 -8.95 -11.87 -0.76
CA ILE A 59 -9.99 -10.90 -0.40
C ILE A 59 -10.65 -10.44 -1.69
N LEU A 60 -11.97 -10.63 -1.80
CA LEU A 60 -12.75 -10.23 -2.95
C LEU A 60 -13.57 -8.98 -2.60
N VAL A 61 -13.36 -7.91 -3.35
CA VAL A 61 -14.07 -6.64 -3.17
C VAL A 61 -14.64 -6.14 -4.50
N ASN A 62 -15.66 -5.30 -4.43
CA ASN A 62 -16.16 -4.66 -5.64
C ASN A 62 -15.17 -3.61 -6.15
N GLY A 63 -14.80 -3.67 -7.42
CA GLY A 63 -13.82 -2.77 -8.05
C GLY A 63 -14.22 -1.29 -8.09
N THR A 64 -15.47 -0.96 -7.74
CA THR A 64 -15.99 0.41 -7.63
C THR A 64 -16.31 0.82 -6.18
N GLY A 65 -16.30 -0.14 -5.24
CA GLY A 65 -16.60 0.07 -3.82
C GLY A 65 -15.36 0.46 -3.01
N TYR A 66 -14.92 1.71 -3.10
CA TYR A 66 -13.66 2.19 -2.49
C TYR A 66 -13.56 1.95 -0.98
N ALA A 67 -14.66 2.19 -0.25
CA ALA A 67 -14.70 2.08 1.20
C ALA A 67 -14.34 0.67 1.69
N ASP A 68 -14.84 -0.35 0.98
CA ASP A 68 -14.64 -1.76 1.31
C ASP A 68 -13.18 -2.17 1.05
N ALA A 69 -12.62 -1.73 -0.08
CA ALA A 69 -11.24 -2.01 -0.44
C ALA A 69 -10.22 -1.36 0.51
N VAL A 70 -10.40 -0.07 0.88
CA VAL A 70 -9.50 0.59 1.84
C VAL A 70 -9.52 -0.13 3.19
N SER A 71 -10.73 -0.47 3.68
CA SER A 71 -10.88 -1.20 4.95
C SER A 71 -10.16 -2.55 4.93
N SER A 72 -10.00 -3.13 3.74
CA SER A 72 -9.42 -4.47 3.55
C SER A 72 -7.90 -4.49 3.50
N ALA A 73 -7.21 -3.36 3.31
CA ALA A 73 -5.74 -3.36 3.16
C ALA A 73 -5.02 -3.95 4.40
N PRO A 74 -5.38 -3.60 5.65
CA PRO A 74 -4.77 -4.25 6.81
C PRO A 74 -5.14 -5.73 6.94
N LEU A 75 -6.36 -6.10 6.56
CA LEU A 75 -6.79 -7.50 6.55
C LEU A 75 -5.97 -8.32 5.53
N SER A 76 -5.66 -7.75 4.36
CA SER A 76 -4.81 -8.34 3.33
C SER A 76 -3.43 -8.70 3.89
N ARG A 77 -2.81 -7.80 4.66
CA ARG A 77 -1.51 -8.06 5.28
C ARG A 77 -1.56 -9.17 6.33
N LEU A 78 -2.56 -9.15 7.20
CA LEU A 78 -2.68 -10.12 8.29
C LEU A 78 -3.00 -11.52 7.79
N LEU A 79 -3.69 -11.63 6.66
CA LEU A 79 -3.99 -12.91 6.01
C LEU A 79 -2.94 -13.32 4.96
N ASN A 80 -1.95 -12.45 4.68
CA ASN A 80 -1.05 -12.57 3.52
C ASN A 80 -1.84 -12.87 2.23
N ALA A 81 -2.94 -12.14 2.01
CA ALA A 81 -3.93 -12.42 0.96
C ALA A 81 -4.02 -11.25 -0.03
N PRO A 82 -4.01 -11.49 -1.36
CA PRO A 82 -4.22 -10.41 -2.32
C PRO A 82 -5.66 -9.90 -2.27
N ILE A 83 -5.83 -8.62 -2.63
CA ILE A 83 -7.15 -8.04 -2.94
C ILE A 83 -7.41 -8.23 -4.44
N LEU A 84 -8.45 -8.99 -4.77
CA LEU A 84 -8.99 -9.14 -6.11
C LEU A 84 -10.26 -8.30 -6.26
N LEU A 85 -10.50 -7.83 -7.48
CA LEU A 85 -11.63 -6.98 -7.82
C LEU A 85 -12.66 -7.76 -8.63
N THR A 86 -13.93 -7.49 -8.38
CA THR A 86 -15.06 -7.97 -9.19
C THR A 86 -16.04 -6.83 -9.47
N GLU A 87 -16.88 -6.98 -10.48
CA GLU A 87 -17.99 -6.09 -10.78
C GLU A 87 -19.31 -6.82 -10.49
N ASN A 88 -20.28 -6.13 -9.90
CA ASN A 88 -21.58 -6.73 -9.56
C ASN A 88 -22.48 -6.90 -10.81
N LYS A 89 -22.02 -7.64 -11.81
CA LYS A 89 -22.68 -7.83 -13.12
C LYS A 89 -23.26 -9.24 -13.31
N GLY A 90 -23.40 -10.01 -12.23
CA GLY A 90 -23.97 -11.36 -12.26
C GLY A 90 -23.02 -12.41 -11.68
N ALA A 91 -22.52 -13.29 -12.55
CA ALA A 91 -21.53 -14.30 -12.18
C ALA A 91 -20.13 -13.70 -12.00
N LEU A 92 -19.28 -14.35 -11.21
CA LEU A 92 -17.89 -13.93 -11.03
C LEU A 92 -17.15 -13.99 -12.37
N GLU A 93 -16.36 -12.96 -12.66
CA GLU A 93 -15.58 -12.87 -13.88
C GLU A 93 -14.61 -14.05 -13.98
N SER A 94 -14.54 -14.68 -15.15
CA SER A 94 -13.71 -15.86 -15.39
C SER A 94 -12.22 -15.58 -15.15
N GLU A 95 -11.76 -14.35 -15.42
CA GLU A 95 -10.38 -13.92 -15.17
C GLU A 95 -10.03 -13.84 -13.68
N VAL A 96 -11.00 -13.46 -12.82
CA VAL A 96 -10.83 -13.47 -11.36
C VAL A 96 -10.74 -14.91 -10.87
N LEU A 97 -11.65 -15.77 -11.34
CA LEU A 97 -11.63 -17.19 -10.98
C LEU A 97 -10.35 -17.89 -11.45
N LYS A 98 -9.86 -17.57 -12.66
CA LYS A 98 -8.59 -18.06 -13.16
C LYS A 98 -7.45 -17.62 -12.24
N THR A 99 -7.46 -16.36 -11.81
CA THR A 99 -6.43 -15.85 -10.88
C THR A 99 -6.47 -16.55 -9.53
N ILE A 100 -7.65 -16.81 -8.98
CA ILE A 100 -7.80 -17.61 -7.75
C ILE A 100 -7.21 -19.01 -7.92
N SER A 101 -7.36 -19.61 -9.11
CA SER A 101 -6.84 -20.95 -9.42
C SER A 101 -5.33 -20.95 -9.68
N ASP A 102 -4.80 -19.88 -10.30
CA ASP A 102 -3.37 -19.71 -10.57
C ASP A 102 -2.59 -19.43 -9.26
N LEU A 103 -3.22 -18.81 -8.26
CA LEU A 103 -2.64 -18.62 -6.93
C LEU A 103 -2.58 -19.96 -6.18
N GLN A 104 -1.38 -20.35 -5.75
CA GLN A 104 -1.20 -21.65 -5.11
C GLN A 104 -1.85 -21.65 -3.71
N ASN A 105 -2.57 -22.74 -3.40
CA ASN A 105 -3.16 -23.07 -2.10
C ASN A 105 -4.40 -22.27 -1.64
N VAL A 106 -5.07 -21.52 -2.53
CA VAL A 106 -6.27 -20.78 -2.11
C VAL A 106 -7.37 -21.73 -1.63
N LYS A 107 -7.77 -21.58 -0.37
CA LYS A 107 -8.85 -22.34 0.27
C LYS A 107 -9.97 -21.44 0.78
N LYS A 108 -9.63 -20.19 1.13
CA LYS A 108 -10.54 -19.24 1.76
C LYS A 108 -10.75 -18.02 0.89
N ILE A 109 -11.99 -17.57 0.80
CA ILE A 109 -12.35 -16.32 0.12
C ILE A 109 -13.07 -15.44 1.12
N TYR A 110 -12.51 -14.26 1.34
CA TYR A 110 -13.08 -13.24 2.19
C TYR A 110 -13.74 -12.18 1.32
N ILE A 111 -15.07 -12.18 1.27
CA ILE A 111 -15.83 -11.13 0.58
C ILE A 111 -15.94 -9.94 1.52
N VAL A 112 -15.55 -8.75 1.07
CA VAL A 112 -15.80 -7.51 1.83
C VAL A 112 -16.82 -6.67 1.08
N GLY A 113 -17.93 -6.38 1.76
CA GLY A 113 -19.08 -5.69 1.19
C GLY A 113 -20.36 -6.54 1.19
N GLY A 114 -21.49 -5.84 1.19
CA GLY A 114 -22.81 -6.45 1.17
C GLY A 114 -23.17 -7.12 -0.16
N THR A 115 -24.32 -7.79 -0.20
CA THR A 115 -24.82 -8.51 -1.38
C THR A 115 -25.13 -7.60 -2.58
N GLY A 116 -25.32 -6.30 -2.35
CA GLY A 116 -25.51 -5.30 -3.40
C GLY A 116 -24.24 -4.91 -4.17
N VAL A 117 -23.05 -5.31 -3.69
CA VAL A 117 -21.76 -5.03 -4.36
C VAL A 117 -20.98 -6.30 -4.71
N VAL A 118 -21.22 -7.40 -4.00
CA VAL A 118 -20.77 -8.75 -4.39
C VAL A 118 -21.93 -9.70 -4.18
N SER A 119 -22.55 -10.16 -5.27
CA SER A 119 -23.83 -10.88 -5.24
C SER A 119 -23.78 -12.19 -4.45
N THR A 120 -24.95 -12.66 -4.00
CA THR A 120 -25.10 -14.01 -3.45
C THR A 120 -24.83 -15.09 -4.49
N THR A 121 -25.09 -14.81 -5.78
CA THR A 121 -24.76 -15.71 -6.89
C THR A 121 -23.25 -15.94 -7.00
N MET A 122 -22.43 -14.89 -6.89
CA MET A 122 -20.97 -15.00 -6.85
C MET A 122 -20.51 -15.83 -5.64
N GLU A 123 -21.04 -15.50 -4.46
CA GLU A 123 -20.72 -16.23 -3.23
C GLU A 123 -21.04 -17.73 -3.34
N SER A 124 -22.24 -18.07 -3.84
CA SER A 124 -22.66 -19.46 -4.04
C SER A 124 -21.81 -20.18 -5.09
N SER A 125 -21.41 -19.50 -6.17
CA SER A 125 -20.52 -20.05 -7.20
C SER A 125 -19.13 -20.38 -6.64
N LEU A 126 -18.62 -19.55 -5.73
CA LEU A 126 -17.35 -19.81 -5.06
C LEU A 126 -17.47 -20.99 -4.08
N LYS A 127 -18.55 -21.06 -3.29
CA LYS A 127 -18.80 -22.19 -2.38
C LYS A 127 -18.96 -23.52 -3.13
N SER A 128 -19.66 -23.54 -4.27
CA SER A 128 -19.84 -24.76 -5.07
C SER A 128 -18.54 -25.27 -5.70
N LYS A 129 -17.53 -24.40 -5.83
CA LYS A 129 -16.16 -24.77 -6.24
C LYS A 129 -15.27 -25.24 -5.08
N GLY A 130 -15.82 -25.37 -3.87
CA GLY A 130 -15.13 -25.91 -2.71
C GLY A 130 -14.39 -24.89 -1.84
N PHE A 131 -14.52 -23.59 -2.12
CA PHE A 131 -13.90 -22.55 -1.30
C PHE A 131 -14.69 -22.31 0.00
N GLN A 132 -13.96 -22.06 1.10
CA GLN A 132 -14.54 -21.55 2.33
C GLN A 132 -14.77 -20.04 2.19
N VAL A 133 -16.03 -19.63 2.03
CA VAL A 133 -16.36 -18.22 1.79
C VAL A 133 -16.89 -17.57 3.07
N THR A 134 -16.25 -16.48 3.50
CA THR A 134 -16.69 -15.63 4.62
C THR A 134 -16.99 -14.23 4.11
N ARG A 135 -18.14 -13.68 4.48
CA ARG A 135 -18.51 -12.30 4.13
C ARG A 135 -18.35 -11.36 5.33
N TYR A 136 -17.61 -10.28 5.12
CA TYR A 136 -17.54 -9.15 6.03
C TYR A 136 -18.42 -8.03 5.46
N ASP A 137 -19.64 -7.95 5.95
CA ASP A 137 -20.55 -6.85 5.71
C ASP A 137 -21.10 -6.30 7.05
N GLY A 138 -21.93 -5.27 6.97
CA GLY A 138 -22.47 -4.65 8.17
C GLY A 138 -23.70 -5.33 8.78
N GLN A 139 -24.13 -6.51 8.29
CA GLN A 139 -25.32 -7.19 8.82
C GLN A 139 -25.20 -7.49 10.32
N LYS A 140 -24.01 -7.91 10.78
CA LYS A 140 -23.74 -8.22 12.19
C LYS A 140 -24.10 -7.06 13.13
N TYR A 141 -23.97 -5.82 12.68
CA TYR A 141 -24.22 -4.63 13.48
C TYR A 141 -25.54 -3.93 13.14
N GLY A 142 -26.34 -4.49 12.22
CA GLY A 142 -27.56 -3.85 11.72
C GLY A 142 -27.31 -2.57 10.90
N ASP A 143 -26.06 -2.31 10.48
CA ASP A 143 -25.68 -1.13 9.71
C ASP A 143 -25.26 -1.57 8.30
N LYS A 144 -26.18 -1.48 7.32
CA LYS A 144 -25.90 -1.93 5.94
C LYS A 144 -25.08 -0.93 5.12
N THR A 145 -24.52 0.11 5.75
CA THR A 145 -23.68 1.10 5.09
C THR A 145 -22.20 0.69 5.14
N ARG A 146 -21.35 1.50 4.50
CA ARG A 146 -19.89 1.34 4.56
C ARG A 146 -19.33 1.36 5.98
N TYR A 147 -20.00 2.01 6.93
CA TYR A 147 -19.54 2.06 8.32
C TYR A 147 -19.73 0.72 9.02
N GLY A 148 -20.81 0.00 8.74
CA GLY A 148 -21.00 -1.35 9.25
C GLY A 148 -20.01 -2.34 8.67
N THR A 149 -19.75 -2.29 7.36
CA THR A 149 -18.69 -3.09 6.73
C THR A 149 -17.32 -2.75 7.31
N ASN A 150 -16.98 -1.46 7.44
CA ASN A 150 -15.72 -1.00 8.04
C ASN A 150 -15.56 -1.52 9.48
N ALA A 151 -16.59 -1.42 10.31
CA ALA A 151 -16.57 -1.96 11.66
C ALA A 151 -16.35 -3.48 11.67
N ARG A 152 -17.00 -4.21 10.75
CA ARG A 152 -16.88 -5.67 10.68
C ARG A 152 -15.48 -6.13 10.28
N VAL A 153 -14.84 -5.41 9.35
CA VAL A 153 -13.46 -5.66 8.93
C VAL A 153 -12.49 -5.25 10.04
N ALA A 154 -12.71 -4.11 10.69
CA ALA A 154 -11.90 -3.65 11.82
C ALA A 154 -11.93 -4.64 13.00
N GLU A 155 -13.09 -5.21 13.31
CA GLU A 155 -13.22 -6.26 14.32
C GLU A 155 -12.35 -7.47 14.00
N GLU A 156 -12.32 -7.89 12.72
CA GLU A 156 -11.50 -9.04 12.30
C GLU A 156 -10.01 -8.72 12.36
N ILE A 157 -9.60 -7.52 11.94
CA ILE A 157 -8.21 -7.04 12.05
C ILE A 157 -7.76 -7.08 13.52
N LEU A 158 -8.57 -6.58 14.45
CA LEU A 158 -8.25 -6.60 15.87
C LEU A 158 -8.22 -8.01 16.45
N ARG A 159 -9.06 -8.93 15.95
CA ARG A 159 -9.03 -10.34 16.33
C ARG A 159 -7.74 -11.02 15.88
N LEU A 160 -7.26 -10.71 14.67
CA LEU A 160 -6.01 -11.24 14.11
C LEU A 160 -4.76 -10.57 14.69
N SER A 161 -4.90 -9.34 15.19
CA SER A 161 -3.84 -8.53 15.80
C SER A 161 -4.18 -8.11 17.24
N PRO A 162 -4.31 -9.04 18.20
CA PRO A 162 -4.80 -8.75 19.54
C PRO A 162 -3.92 -7.78 20.35
N LYS A 163 -2.64 -7.65 19.97
CA LYS A 163 -1.67 -6.71 20.55
C LYS A 163 -1.83 -5.29 19.99
N SER A 164 -2.47 -5.12 18.84
CA SER A 164 -2.72 -3.81 18.25
C SER A 164 -3.76 -3.06 19.08
N LYS A 165 -3.38 -1.87 19.57
CA LYS A 165 -4.24 -0.97 20.35
C LYS A 165 -4.43 0.38 19.67
N THR A 166 -4.11 0.46 18.38
CA THR A 166 -4.17 1.70 17.62
C THR A 166 -5.05 1.53 16.39
N GLY A 167 -5.90 2.51 16.11
CA GLY A 167 -6.66 2.60 14.86
C GLY A 167 -6.42 3.94 14.17
N ILE A 168 -6.54 3.97 12.84
CA ILE A 168 -6.41 5.21 12.05
C ILE A 168 -7.78 5.67 11.58
N LEU A 169 -8.27 6.78 12.14
CA LEU A 169 -9.52 7.43 11.76
C LEU A 169 -9.32 8.32 10.53
N VAL A 170 -10.15 8.11 9.52
CA VAL A 170 -10.23 8.93 8.31
C VAL A 170 -11.68 9.26 7.99
N ASN A 171 -11.92 10.24 7.12
CA ASN A 171 -13.25 10.43 6.55
C ASN A 171 -13.53 9.32 5.51
N GLY A 172 -14.51 8.46 5.80
CA GLY A 172 -14.94 7.39 4.92
C GLY A 172 -16.16 7.73 4.05
N GLN A 173 -16.74 8.93 4.20
CA GLN A 173 -17.93 9.39 3.48
C GLN A 173 -17.57 10.23 2.25
N ASP A 174 -16.81 11.29 2.52
CA ASP A 174 -16.53 12.42 1.65
C ASP A 174 -15.01 12.61 1.63
N GLY A 175 -14.35 12.28 0.52
CA GLY A 175 -12.89 12.44 0.40
C GLY A 175 -12.06 11.21 0.81
N TYR A 176 -12.21 10.11 0.06
CA TYR A 176 -11.40 8.88 0.19
C TYR A 176 -9.87 9.07 0.03
N ALA A 177 -9.43 10.26 -0.35
CA ALA A 177 -8.05 10.68 -0.47
C ALA A 177 -7.20 10.29 0.75
N ASP A 178 -7.68 10.65 1.94
CA ASP A 178 -6.96 10.42 3.18
C ASP A 178 -6.98 8.92 3.55
N ALA A 179 -8.05 8.23 3.18
CA ALA A 179 -8.21 6.79 3.39
C ALA A 179 -7.19 5.97 2.56
N LEU A 180 -6.95 6.36 1.31
CA LEU A 180 -5.89 5.76 0.47
C LEU A 180 -4.50 6.03 1.05
N SER A 181 -4.28 7.24 1.56
CA SER A 181 -3.00 7.68 2.11
C SER A 181 -2.55 6.86 3.31
N VAL A 182 -3.48 6.26 4.04
CA VAL A 182 -3.20 5.49 5.26
C VAL A 182 -3.22 3.97 5.06
N ALA A 183 -3.66 3.48 3.90
CA ALA A 183 -3.99 2.05 3.72
C ALA A 183 -2.76 1.14 3.91
N SER A 184 -1.63 1.45 3.25
CA SER A 184 -0.39 0.65 3.37
C SER A 184 0.25 0.77 4.75
N VAL A 185 0.29 1.97 5.36
CA VAL A 185 0.84 2.16 6.72
C VAL A 185 -0.02 1.50 7.79
N ALA A 186 -1.35 1.57 7.68
CA ALA A 186 -2.28 0.88 8.57
C ALA A 186 -2.06 -0.62 8.48
N ALA A 187 -1.88 -1.13 7.26
CA ALA A 187 -1.67 -2.55 7.04
C ALA A 187 -0.32 -3.05 7.58
N THR A 188 0.75 -2.30 7.36
CA THR A 188 2.09 -2.59 7.88
C THR A 188 2.11 -2.68 9.41
N ASN A 189 1.34 -1.82 10.07
CA ASN A 189 1.27 -1.77 11.53
C ASN A 189 0.16 -2.65 12.14
N GLY A 190 -0.66 -3.32 11.31
CA GLY A 190 -1.82 -4.09 11.79
C GLY A 190 -2.89 -3.22 12.46
N TYR A 191 -3.01 -1.95 12.05
CA TYR A 191 -4.02 -1.02 12.54
C TYR A 191 -5.27 -1.09 11.67
N PRO A 192 -6.49 -1.19 12.24
CA PRO A 192 -7.69 -0.98 11.45
C PRO A 192 -7.77 0.46 10.96
N VAL A 193 -8.12 0.64 9.69
CA VAL A 193 -8.61 1.93 9.18
C VAL A 193 -10.06 2.06 9.61
N LEU A 194 -10.41 3.16 10.26
CA LEU A 194 -11.72 3.41 10.85
C LEU A 194 -12.37 4.59 10.15
N PHE A 195 -13.66 4.47 9.85
CA PHE A 195 -14.40 5.52 9.14
C PHE A 195 -15.22 6.40 10.08
N GLY A 196 -14.94 7.70 10.00
CA GLY A 196 -15.83 8.77 10.40
C GLY A 196 -16.37 9.53 9.20
N ASN A 197 -16.99 10.67 9.46
CA ASN A 197 -17.37 11.67 8.46
C ASN A 197 -17.21 13.08 9.05
N THR A 198 -17.63 14.10 8.31
CA THR A 198 -17.54 15.51 8.72
C THR A 198 -18.35 15.83 9.98
N LYS A 199 -19.32 15.00 10.35
CA LYS A 199 -20.25 15.25 11.46
C LYS A 199 -19.94 14.42 12.69
N SER A 200 -19.52 13.17 12.52
CA SER A 200 -19.31 12.25 13.64
C SER A 200 -18.46 11.04 13.27
N VAL A 201 -18.05 10.29 14.30
CA VAL A 201 -17.71 8.87 14.14
C VAL A 201 -19.00 8.07 14.39
N PRO A 202 -19.55 7.36 13.39
CA PRO A 202 -20.78 6.60 13.56
C PRO A 202 -20.70 5.61 14.72
N ASN A 203 -21.82 5.43 15.43
CA ASN A 203 -21.87 4.60 16.63
C ASN A 203 -21.39 3.16 16.40
N VAL A 204 -21.62 2.62 15.20
CA VAL A 204 -21.13 1.28 14.83
C VAL A 204 -19.60 1.17 14.87
N VAL A 205 -18.89 2.24 14.55
CA VAL A 205 -17.41 2.30 14.64
C VAL A 205 -17.00 2.71 16.05
N LYS A 206 -17.60 3.79 16.57
CA LYS A 206 -17.24 4.36 17.88
C LYS A 206 -17.43 3.38 19.03
N SER A 207 -18.62 2.82 19.18
CA SER A 207 -18.94 1.97 20.35
C SER A 207 -18.42 0.54 20.16
N ASN A 208 -18.66 -0.07 19.00
CA ASN A 208 -18.36 -1.50 18.82
C ASN A 208 -16.89 -1.78 18.56
N ILE A 209 -16.13 -0.80 18.06
CA ILE A 209 -14.72 -0.98 17.70
C ILE A 209 -13.83 -0.16 18.62
N ILE A 210 -13.97 1.17 18.63
CA ILE A 210 -13.04 2.05 19.35
C ILE A 210 -13.16 1.85 20.87
N SER A 211 -14.34 2.09 21.44
CA SER A 211 -14.54 2.03 22.89
C SER A 211 -14.40 0.60 23.42
N LYS A 212 -15.00 -0.39 22.74
CA LYS A 212 -14.93 -1.82 23.13
C LYS A 212 -13.49 -2.33 23.24
N ASN A 213 -12.60 -1.90 22.35
CA ASN A 213 -11.22 -2.38 22.31
C ASN A 213 -10.22 -1.40 22.95
N LYS A 214 -10.70 -0.27 23.48
CA LYS A 214 -9.91 0.80 24.11
C LYS A 214 -8.78 1.29 23.18
N LEU A 215 -9.12 1.57 21.93
CA LEU A 215 -8.14 1.96 20.92
C LEU A 215 -7.63 3.39 21.14
N GLN A 216 -6.33 3.58 20.98
CA GLN A 216 -5.73 4.88 20.68
C GLN A 216 -6.03 5.24 19.22
N ILE A 217 -6.46 6.46 18.96
CA ILE A 217 -6.89 6.89 17.63
C ILE A 217 -5.92 7.90 17.06
N LEU A 218 -5.26 7.53 15.96
CA LEU A 218 -4.58 8.47 15.08
C LEU A 218 -5.60 8.97 14.05
N ALA A 219 -5.61 10.25 13.74
CA ALA A 219 -6.55 10.84 12.79
C ALA A 219 -5.80 11.48 11.62
N VAL A 220 -6.28 11.22 10.40
CA VAL A 220 -5.69 11.77 9.17
C VAL A 220 -6.79 12.46 8.37
N GLY A 221 -6.49 13.67 7.93
CA GLY A 221 -7.36 14.48 7.09
C GLY A 221 -7.49 15.92 7.58
N GLY A 222 -7.68 16.83 6.64
CA GLY A 222 -7.86 18.25 6.93
C GLY A 222 -9.15 18.51 7.71
N SER A 223 -9.21 19.61 8.46
CA SER A 223 -10.35 19.97 9.31
C SER A 223 -11.67 20.16 8.55
N GLY A 224 -11.62 20.38 7.23
CA GLY A 224 -12.82 20.42 6.39
C GLY A 224 -13.49 19.05 6.17
N VAL A 225 -12.73 17.95 6.23
CA VAL A 225 -13.26 16.58 6.05
C VAL A 225 -13.30 15.79 7.35
N LEU A 226 -12.38 16.07 8.27
CA LEU A 226 -12.33 15.44 9.60
C LEU A 226 -12.11 16.53 10.66
N PRO A 227 -13.18 17.25 11.06
CA PRO A 227 -13.07 18.34 12.03
C PRO A 227 -12.56 17.89 13.41
N SER A 228 -11.91 18.80 14.14
CA SER A 228 -11.41 18.52 15.49
C SER A 228 -12.50 18.03 16.46
N SER A 229 -13.75 18.49 16.31
CA SER A 229 -14.88 17.99 17.10
C SER A 229 -15.13 16.48 16.90
N VAL A 230 -14.99 15.99 15.66
CA VAL A 230 -15.13 14.56 15.34
C VAL A 230 -13.98 13.76 15.92
N VAL A 231 -12.74 14.26 15.75
CA VAL A 231 -11.53 13.60 16.28
C VAL A 231 -11.57 13.52 17.81
N SER A 232 -11.88 14.63 18.49
CA SER A 232 -12.00 14.69 19.95
C SER A 232 -13.14 13.81 20.48
N SER A 233 -14.19 13.55 19.69
CA SER A 233 -15.30 12.68 20.11
C SER A 233 -14.89 11.22 20.39
N VAL A 234 -13.70 10.82 19.94
CA VAL A 234 -13.10 9.50 20.18
C VAL A 234 -11.72 9.59 20.82
N ASN A 235 -11.39 10.73 21.46
CA ASN A 235 -10.07 11.01 22.04
C ASN A 235 -8.92 10.79 21.05
N GLY A 236 -9.15 11.11 19.77
CA GLY A 236 -8.14 10.95 18.72
C GLY A 236 -7.13 12.07 18.68
N THR A 237 -5.99 11.80 18.03
CA THR A 237 -4.92 12.78 17.79
C THR A 237 -4.68 12.89 16.29
N LYS A 238 -4.78 14.11 15.74
CA LYS A 238 -4.39 14.35 14.34
C LYS A 238 -2.89 14.16 14.16
N ILE A 239 -2.49 13.40 13.15
CA ILE A 239 -1.06 13.21 12.79
C ILE A 239 -0.64 14.02 11.57
N THR A 240 -1.59 14.71 10.92
CA THR A 240 -1.36 15.64 9.82
C THR A 240 -1.95 17.01 10.16
N SER A 241 -1.28 18.08 9.79
CA SER A 241 -1.82 19.44 9.87
C SER A 241 -2.68 19.79 8.64
N ASP A 242 -3.54 20.80 8.75
CA ASP A 242 -4.34 21.28 7.61
C ASP A 242 -3.47 21.80 6.46
N ALA A 243 -2.29 22.35 6.77
CA ALA A 243 -1.32 22.78 5.77
C ALA A 243 -0.70 21.60 4.99
N GLN A 244 -0.61 20.43 5.62
CA GLN A 244 -0.13 19.17 5.03
C GLN A 244 -1.25 18.37 4.35
N SER A 245 -2.52 18.72 4.56
CA SER A 245 -3.68 17.98 4.04
C SER A 245 -4.55 18.80 3.08
N LYS A 246 -3.95 19.70 2.28
CA LYS A 246 -4.73 20.50 1.31
C LYS A 246 -5.23 19.67 0.14
N ASN A 247 -4.48 18.62 -0.21
CA ASN A 247 -4.90 17.63 -1.18
C ASN A 247 -4.34 16.25 -0.82
N ARG A 248 -4.85 15.23 -1.52
CA ARG A 248 -4.54 13.82 -1.28
C ARG A 248 -3.06 13.44 -1.40
N PHE A 249 -2.33 14.11 -2.28
CA PHE A 249 -0.92 13.81 -2.53
C PHE A 249 -0.08 14.36 -1.40
N GLN A 250 -0.42 15.56 -0.92
CA GLN A 250 0.20 16.14 0.28
C GLN A 250 -0.14 15.34 1.54
N THR A 251 -1.40 14.92 1.72
CA THR A 251 -1.77 14.03 2.84
C THR A 251 -0.95 12.74 2.78
N ASN A 252 -0.84 12.11 1.61
CA ASN A 252 -0.08 10.88 1.44
C ASN A 252 1.38 11.05 1.87
N LEU A 253 2.09 12.06 1.36
CA LEU A 253 3.47 12.29 1.77
C LEU A 253 3.61 12.62 3.26
N ALA A 254 2.68 13.40 3.84
CA ALA A 254 2.71 13.73 5.26
C ALA A 254 2.49 12.50 6.17
N VAL A 255 1.61 11.59 5.76
CA VAL A 255 1.41 10.30 6.46
C VAL A 255 2.67 9.45 6.35
N LEU A 256 3.25 9.32 5.15
CA LEU A 256 4.46 8.53 4.97
C LEU A 256 5.63 9.08 5.79
N GLU A 257 5.82 10.41 5.83
CA GLU A 257 6.84 11.07 6.66
C GLU A 257 6.63 10.80 8.16
N TYR A 258 5.38 10.90 8.63
CA TYR A 258 5.06 10.61 10.03
C TYR A 258 5.45 9.17 10.42
N PHE A 259 5.10 8.18 9.59
CA PHE A 259 5.39 6.77 9.88
C PHE A 259 6.86 6.39 9.63
N LYS A 260 7.52 7.03 8.66
CA LYS A 260 8.97 6.93 8.45
C LYS A 260 9.73 7.33 9.72
N GLY A 261 9.37 8.48 10.32
CA GLY A 261 9.95 8.95 11.58
C GLY A 261 9.71 8.04 12.80
N LYS A 262 8.89 6.99 12.66
CA LYS A 262 8.63 5.97 13.68
C LYS A 262 9.27 4.61 13.35
N GLY A 263 10.01 4.50 12.24
CA GLY A 263 10.59 3.24 11.77
C GLY A 263 9.56 2.25 11.23
N GLY A 264 8.40 2.74 10.77
CA GLY A 264 7.26 1.91 10.39
C GLY A 264 7.13 1.59 8.90
N LEU A 265 8.17 1.83 8.10
CA LEU A 265 8.17 1.66 6.65
C LEU A 265 9.46 1.01 6.17
N ASP A 266 9.33 0.04 5.27
CA ASP A 266 10.41 -0.63 4.56
C ASP A 266 10.59 0.02 3.18
N PHE A 267 11.76 0.60 2.90
CA PHE A 267 12.04 1.29 1.65
C PHE A 267 12.85 0.44 0.65
N SER A 268 13.10 -0.84 0.95
CA SER A 268 13.58 -1.82 -0.04
C SER A 268 12.57 -2.02 -1.18
N HIS A 269 11.32 -1.62 -0.97
CA HIS A 269 10.29 -1.55 -1.99
C HIS A 269 9.54 -0.23 -1.87
N VAL A 270 9.18 0.39 -2.98
CA VAL A 270 8.29 1.56 -3.00
C VAL A 270 7.22 1.32 -4.05
N TYR A 271 5.95 1.51 -3.68
CA TYR A 271 4.83 1.36 -4.62
C TYR A 271 4.35 2.74 -5.06
N ILE A 272 4.03 2.88 -6.33
CA ILE A 272 3.44 4.10 -6.90
C ILE A 272 2.12 3.74 -7.58
N ALA A 273 1.09 4.55 -7.32
CA ALA A 273 -0.18 4.43 -8.04
C ALA A 273 -0.85 5.79 -8.25
N ALA A 274 -1.84 5.83 -9.15
CA ALA A 274 -2.64 7.01 -9.37
C ALA A 274 -3.42 7.40 -8.10
N GLY A 275 -3.25 8.65 -7.66
CA GLY A 275 -3.94 9.16 -6.47
C GLY A 275 -5.30 9.79 -6.76
N GLY A 276 -5.55 10.25 -7.98
CA GLY A 276 -6.68 11.12 -8.32
C GLY A 276 -7.66 10.53 -9.34
N GLN A 277 -8.55 11.38 -9.82
CA GLN A 277 -9.58 11.01 -10.79
C GLN A 277 -9.30 11.71 -12.12
N GLY A 278 -9.36 10.96 -13.21
CA GLY A 278 -9.51 11.50 -14.56
C GLY A 278 -10.91 11.19 -15.09
N GLY A 279 -11.56 12.18 -15.71
CA GLY A 279 -12.90 12.03 -16.29
C GLY A 279 -14.07 12.23 -15.32
N LYS A 280 -15.31 12.10 -15.84
CA LYS A 280 -16.59 12.47 -15.18
C LYS A 280 -16.69 11.94 -13.73
N ALA A 281 -17.21 12.77 -12.82
CA ALA A 281 -17.48 12.46 -11.42
C ALA A 281 -18.11 11.07 -11.22
N GLY A 282 -17.59 10.28 -10.28
CA GLY A 282 -18.09 8.92 -9.98
C GLY A 282 -17.32 7.75 -10.61
N GLN A 283 -16.43 8.00 -11.58
CA GLN A 283 -15.56 6.99 -12.20
C GLN A 283 -14.15 7.01 -11.59
N GLY A 284 -14.03 6.91 -10.27
CA GLY A 284 -12.71 6.92 -9.61
C GLY A 284 -11.75 5.87 -10.21
N GLN A 285 -10.48 6.24 -10.33
CA GLN A 285 -9.40 5.36 -10.79
C GLN A 285 -8.51 4.91 -9.62
N PHE A 286 -9.07 4.87 -8.40
CA PHE A 286 -8.32 4.45 -7.21
C PHE A 286 -8.13 2.94 -7.12
N ALA A 287 -8.72 2.16 -8.03
CA ALA A 287 -8.59 0.71 -8.01
C ALA A 287 -7.12 0.27 -8.03
N ASP A 288 -6.28 0.94 -8.83
CA ASP A 288 -4.84 0.68 -8.87
C ASP A 288 -4.19 0.98 -7.51
N ALA A 289 -4.48 2.11 -6.88
CA ALA A 289 -3.96 2.47 -5.57
C ALA A 289 -4.43 1.54 -4.44
N LEU A 290 -5.65 1.00 -4.54
CA LEU A 290 -6.17 0.02 -3.58
C LEU A 290 -5.42 -1.31 -3.67
N VAL A 291 -5.24 -1.81 -4.89
CA VAL A 291 -4.44 -3.02 -5.16
C VAL A 291 -2.99 -2.80 -4.73
N ALA A 292 -2.42 -1.64 -5.05
CA ALA A 292 -1.07 -1.26 -4.65
C ALA A 292 -0.92 -1.19 -3.13
N SER A 293 -1.94 -0.73 -2.39
CA SER A 293 -1.90 -0.68 -0.93
C SER A 293 -1.74 -2.06 -0.32
N ALA A 294 -2.45 -3.07 -0.85
CA ALA A 294 -2.32 -4.45 -0.42
C ALA A 294 -0.95 -5.05 -0.78
N ALA A 295 -0.44 -4.76 -1.98
CA ALA A 295 0.88 -5.20 -2.41
C ALA A 295 2.00 -4.56 -1.56
N ALA A 296 1.94 -3.25 -1.34
CA ALA A 296 2.84 -2.51 -0.48
C ALA A 296 2.83 -3.04 0.95
N ALA A 297 1.63 -3.30 1.48
CA ALA A 297 1.50 -3.84 2.82
C ALA A 297 2.22 -5.19 3.00
N LYS A 298 2.23 -6.07 1.98
CA LYS A 298 2.91 -7.38 2.04
C LYS A 298 4.38 -7.23 2.43
N THR A 299 5.04 -6.20 1.91
CA THR A 299 6.47 -5.92 2.13
C THR A 299 6.72 -4.87 3.21
N GLY A 300 5.67 -4.28 3.80
CA GLY A 300 5.84 -3.15 4.72
C GLY A 300 6.19 -1.83 4.03
N ALA A 301 6.02 -1.80 2.70
CA ALA A 301 6.43 -0.70 1.85
C ALA A 301 5.48 0.49 1.88
N PRO A 302 5.97 1.71 1.61
CA PRO A 302 5.12 2.86 1.33
C PRO A 302 4.35 2.69 0.02
N LEU A 303 3.16 3.30 -0.03
CA LEU A 303 2.45 3.59 -1.26
C LEU A 303 2.47 5.10 -1.47
N VAL A 304 3.17 5.54 -2.51
CA VAL A 304 3.25 6.94 -2.93
C VAL A 304 2.19 7.20 -4.00
N LEU A 305 1.32 8.17 -3.75
CA LEU A 305 0.32 8.61 -4.71
C LEU A 305 0.95 9.61 -5.69
N SER A 306 0.75 9.38 -6.99
CA SER A 306 1.22 10.27 -8.07
C SER A 306 0.26 10.18 -9.26
N GLY A 307 0.71 10.58 -10.45
CA GLY A 307 0.03 10.36 -11.72
C GLY A 307 -1.30 11.08 -11.83
N LEU A 308 -2.34 10.36 -12.26
CA LEU A 308 -3.62 10.95 -12.58
C LEU A 308 -4.22 11.74 -11.42
N GLY A 309 -4.63 12.98 -11.72
CA GLY A 309 -5.18 13.93 -10.76
C GLY A 309 -4.15 14.64 -9.88
N ALA A 310 -2.86 14.31 -9.99
CA ALA A 310 -1.76 15.09 -9.44
C ALA A 310 -1.42 16.24 -10.39
N GLY A 311 -1.16 17.43 -9.87
CA GLY A 311 -0.52 18.50 -10.63
C GLY A 311 0.98 18.29 -10.74
N THR A 312 1.64 19.17 -11.49
CA THR A 312 3.09 19.08 -11.74
C THR A 312 3.91 19.09 -10.45
N SER A 313 3.54 19.93 -9.48
CA SER A 313 4.24 20.01 -8.19
C SER A 313 4.00 18.76 -7.33
N GLU A 314 2.80 18.18 -7.34
CA GLU A 314 2.53 16.93 -6.63
C GLU A 314 3.33 15.76 -7.21
N ILE A 315 3.42 15.66 -8.53
CA ILE A 315 4.25 14.65 -9.20
C ILE A 315 5.72 14.80 -8.80
N ALA A 316 6.26 16.03 -8.90
CA ALA A 316 7.66 16.29 -8.54
C ALA A 316 7.96 16.00 -7.05
N ASN A 317 7.01 16.29 -6.16
CA ASN A 317 7.15 15.98 -4.73
C ASN A 317 7.13 14.46 -4.47
N ALA A 318 6.26 13.72 -5.17
CA ALA A 318 6.25 12.26 -5.11
C ALA A 318 7.57 11.67 -5.61
N GLU A 319 8.06 12.12 -6.77
CA GLU A 319 9.36 11.71 -7.33
C GLU A 319 10.50 11.97 -6.35
N LYS A 320 10.56 13.17 -5.78
CA LYS A 320 11.58 13.54 -4.78
C LYS A 320 11.49 12.67 -3.52
N PHE A 321 10.28 12.38 -3.05
CA PHE A 321 10.09 11.51 -1.89
C PHE A 321 10.62 10.09 -2.17
N VAL A 322 10.34 9.53 -3.35
CA VAL A 322 10.87 8.20 -3.71
C VAL A 322 12.40 8.24 -3.76
N GLU A 323 12.97 9.19 -4.50
CA GLU A 323 14.42 9.36 -4.67
C GLU A 323 15.16 9.52 -3.33
N THR A 324 14.60 10.26 -2.38
CA THR A 324 15.27 10.53 -1.09
C THR A 324 15.21 9.34 -0.12
N ASN A 325 14.30 8.39 -0.32
CA ASN A 325 14.03 7.36 0.69
C ASN A 325 14.19 5.93 0.20
N ILE A 326 14.12 5.65 -1.11
CA ILE A 326 14.36 4.30 -1.64
C ILE A 326 15.79 3.86 -1.30
N GLU A 327 15.96 2.59 -0.93
CA GLU A 327 17.29 2.01 -0.68
C GLU A 327 18.04 1.77 -2.01
N ASP A 328 19.38 1.70 -1.97
CA ASP A 328 20.23 1.64 -3.18
C ASP A 328 19.92 0.42 -4.10
N GLU A 329 19.46 -0.69 -3.52
CA GLU A 329 19.00 -1.91 -4.22
C GLU A 329 17.46 -2.06 -4.21
N GLY A 330 16.73 -0.98 -3.93
CA GLY A 330 15.29 -0.97 -3.76
C GLY A 330 14.50 -1.26 -5.05
N ASN A 331 13.28 -1.78 -4.89
CA ASN A 331 12.40 -2.10 -6.01
C ASN A 331 11.23 -1.11 -6.09
N LEU A 332 11.16 -0.39 -7.20
CA LEU A 332 10.07 0.53 -7.48
C LEU A 332 8.98 -0.18 -8.28
N VAL A 333 7.77 -0.21 -7.73
CA VAL A 333 6.63 -0.88 -8.36
C VAL A 333 5.56 0.13 -8.72
N ILE A 334 5.35 0.37 -10.02
CA ILE A 334 4.22 1.17 -10.50
C ILE A 334 3.02 0.26 -10.71
N VAL A 335 1.91 0.51 -10.01
CA VAL A 335 0.64 -0.20 -10.22
C VAL A 335 -0.30 0.69 -11.02
N GLY A 336 -0.68 0.22 -12.21
CA GLY A 336 -1.54 0.94 -13.14
C GLY A 336 -0.90 1.19 -14.51
N GLY A 337 -1.76 1.39 -15.51
CA GLY A 337 -1.34 1.68 -16.88
C GLY A 337 -0.75 3.08 -17.05
N LYS A 338 -0.25 3.36 -18.26
CA LYS A 338 0.33 4.67 -18.63
C LYS A 338 -0.66 5.84 -18.53
N ALA A 339 -1.97 5.57 -18.58
CA ALA A 339 -3.01 6.57 -18.33
C ALA A 339 -3.17 6.91 -16.83
N SER A 340 -2.81 5.99 -15.93
CA SER A 340 -2.85 6.16 -14.47
C SER A 340 -1.57 6.85 -13.99
N VAL A 341 -0.41 6.31 -14.38
CA VAL A 341 0.93 6.85 -14.08
C VAL A 341 1.70 6.90 -15.38
N SER A 342 1.98 8.10 -15.87
CA SER A 342 2.55 8.31 -17.21
C SER A 342 3.93 7.67 -17.38
N GLU A 343 4.29 7.41 -18.62
CA GLU A 343 5.63 6.95 -18.99
C GLU A 343 6.69 7.99 -18.64
N SER A 344 6.37 9.29 -18.68
CA SER A 344 7.28 10.35 -18.23
C SER A 344 7.59 10.30 -16.73
N VAL A 345 6.62 9.89 -15.89
CA VAL A 345 6.87 9.69 -14.46
C VAL A 345 7.77 8.47 -14.26
N GLU A 346 7.49 7.37 -14.97
CA GLU A 346 8.33 6.16 -14.94
C GLU A 346 9.78 6.44 -15.35
N GLN A 347 9.99 7.14 -16.47
CA GLN A 347 11.32 7.47 -16.98
C GLN A 347 12.12 8.34 -15.99
N LYS A 348 11.49 9.39 -15.42
CA LYS A 348 12.16 10.24 -14.44
C LYS A 348 12.56 9.48 -13.18
N LEU A 349 11.73 8.54 -12.74
CA LEU A 349 12.05 7.70 -11.59
C LEU A 349 13.18 6.74 -11.93
N ASP A 350 13.20 6.15 -13.12
CA ASP A 350 14.29 5.26 -13.56
C ASP A 350 15.62 6.01 -13.72
N GLU A 351 15.61 7.24 -14.26
CA GLU A 351 16.81 8.09 -14.34
C GLU A 351 17.38 8.41 -12.96
N LYS A 352 16.53 8.83 -12.02
CA LYS A 352 16.95 9.25 -10.67
C LYS A 352 17.38 8.10 -9.77
N VAL A 353 16.73 6.96 -9.91
CA VAL A 353 17.14 5.71 -9.28
C VAL A 353 18.40 5.16 -9.97
N GLY A 354 18.57 5.46 -11.25
CA GLY A 354 19.75 5.17 -12.06
C GLY A 354 20.98 6.02 -11.72
N ASP A 355 20.86 7.23 -11.17
CA ASP A 355 22.01 8.05 -10.77
C ASP A 355 22.78 7.49 -9.57
N PHE A 356 22.14 6.67 -8.72
CA PHE A 356 22.84 5.83 -7.73
C PHE A 356 23.83 4.85 -8.39
N ARG A 357 23.67 4.53 -9.68
CA ARG A 357 24.57 3.64 -10.45
C ARG A 357 25.92 4.27 -10.79
N ILE A 358 26.06 5.60 -10.70
CA ILE A 358 27.26 6.33 -11.13
C ILE A 358 28.15 6.73 -9.94
N LEU A 359 27.57 6.87 -8.74
CA LEU A 359 28.30 7.39 -7.57
C LEU A 359 29.22 6.35 -6.90
N ASP A 360 29.11 5.07 -7.22
CA ASP A 360 29.96 3.99 -6.67
C ASP A 360 31.23 3.69 -7.50
N ILE A 361 31.58 4.54 -8.47
CA ILE A 361 32.79 4.39 -9.29
C ILE A 361 33.71 5.61 -9.16
N PHE A 362 34.21 5.93 -7.96
CA PHE A 362 35.40 6.78 -7.80
C PHE A 362 36.26 6.40 -6.60
#